data_AF-A0A9D6RNC8-F1
#
_entry.id   AF-A0A9D6RNC8-F1
#
_cell.length_a   1.000
_cell.length_b   1.000
_cell.length_c   1.000
_cell.angle_alpha   90.00
_cell.angle_beta   90.00
_cell.angle_gamma   90.00
#
_symmetry.space_group_name_H-M   'P 1'
#
loop_
_entity.id
_entity.type
_entity.pdbx_description
1 polymer ?
#
loop_
_entity_poly.entity_id
_entity_poly.type
_entity_poly.pdbx_seq_one_letter_code
_entity_poly.pdbx_strand_id
1 'polypeptide(L)'
;MIVKTRIFDLPHNGYKNLSELAQAMKISVSQIYRVREGKRRINQKFIVGAIKAFPNYKLDDLFYLAPDVSAVHDNYRQRHSIKHSAAQEKSSDREKRLVASIW
;
A
#
# COMPACT_ATOMS: atom_id res chain seq x y z
N MET A 1 0.91 11.93 -7.52
CA MET A 1 1.32 12.22 -6.12
C MET A 1 0.33 11.58 -5.17
N ILE A 2 0.78 11.15 -4.00
CA ILE A 2 -0.04 10.53 -2.94
C ILE A 2 0.09 11.34 -1.65
N VAL A 3 -0.97 11.36 -0.85
CA VAL A 3 -0.95 11.93 0.50
C VAL A 3 -0.32 10.91 1.46
N LYS A 4 0.66 11.36 2.25
CA LYS A 4 1.26 10.65 3.38
C LYS A 4 1.05 11.46 4.66
N THR A 5 1.28 10.84 5.81
CA THR A 5 1.10 11.48 7.13
C THR A 5 2.37 11.42 7.97
N ARG A 6 2.55 12.43 8.83
CA ARG A 6 3.64 12.52 9.83
C ARG A 6 3.16 12.24 11.24
N ILE A 7 1.86 11.95 11.43
CA ILE A 7 1.23 11.77 12.74
C ILE A 7 1.93 10.70 13.60
N PHE A 8 2.49 9.66 12.96
CA PHE A 8 3.22 8.59 13.64
C PHE A 8 4.62 8.99 14.10
N ASP A 9 5.16 10.07 13.55
CA ASP A 9 6.52 10.56 13.81
C ASP A 9 6.52 11.79 14.75
N LEU A 10 5.34 12.33 15.10
CA LEU A 10 5.22 13.47 15.99
C LEU A 10 5.71 13.10 17.40
N PRO A 11 6.78 13.75 17.90
CA PRO A 11 7.27 13.50 19.26
C PRO A 11 6.21 13.97 20.25
N HIS A 12 5.80 13.10 21.18
CA HIS A 12 4.80 13.41 22.20
C HIS A 12 3.46 13.87 21.62
N ASN A 13 2.86 13.05 20.74
CA ASN A 13 1.52 13.27 20.22
C ASN A 13 0.39 13.25 21.30
N GLY A 14 0.74 13.15 22.59
CA GLY A 14 -0.19 13.09 23.72
C GLY A 14 -0.86 11.73 23.91
N TYR A 15 -0.66 10.78 22.98
CA TYR A 15 -1.28 9.46 22.99
C TYR A 15 -0.27 8.38 23.37
N LYS A 16 -0.65 7.53 24.32
CA LYS A 16 0.21 6.44 24.83
C LYS A 16 0.36 5.30 23.82
N ASN A 17 -0.62 5.11 22.94
CA ASN A 17 -0.64 4.05 21.95
C ASN A 17 -1.57 4.36 20.76
N LEU A 18 -1.53 3.49 19.74
CA LEU A 18 -2.33 3.64 18.52
C LEU A 18 -3.84 3.49 18.76
N SER A 19 -4.27 2.76 19.79
CA SER A 19 -5.69 2.61 20.12
C SER A 19 -6.27 3.92 20.67
N GLU A 20 -5.52 4.60 21.53
CA GLU A 20 -5.88 5.92 22.06
C GLU A 20 -5.93 6.97 20.94
N LEU A 21 -4.94 6.96 20.05
CA LEU A 21 -4.94 7.79 18.84
C LEU A 21 -6.17 7.51 17.96
N ALA A 22 -6.53 6.24 17.76
CA ALA A 22 -7.71 5.86 16.97
C ALA A 22 -9.02 6.38 17.59
N GLN A 23 -9.12 6.29 18.92
CA GLN A 23 -10.25 6.82 19.68
C GLN A 23 -10.36 8.34 19.52
N ALA A 24 -9.25 9.08 19.67
CA ALA A 24 -9.21 10.53 19.48
C ALA A 24 -9.58 10.94 18.04
N MET A 25 -9.08 10.19 17.05
CA MET A 25 -9.39 10.39 15.63
C MET A 25 -10.81 9.91 15.25
N LYS A 26 -11.52 9.21 16.14
CA LYS A 26 -12.83 8.60 15.91
C LYS A 26 -12.85 7.67 14.68
N ILE A 27 -11.81 6.85 14.53
CA ILE A 27 -11.70 5.83 13.48
C ILE A 27 -11.36 4.47 14.09
N SER A 28 -11.47 3.40 13.29
CA SER A 28 -11.10 2.07 13.78
C SER A 28 -9.59 1.94 13.96
N VAL A 29 -9.19 1.20 14.99
CA VAL A 29 -7.79 0.86 15.26
C VAL A 29 -7.16 0.16 14.05
N SER A 30 -7.90 -0.75 13.40
CA SER A 30 -7.45 -1.42 12.17
C SER A 30 -7.15 -0.44 11.03
N GLN A 31 -7.93 0.64 10.90
CA GLN A 31 -7.66 1.67 9.91
C GLN A 31 -6.33 2.38 10.19
N ILE A 32 -6.01 2.68 11.46
CA ILE A 32 -4.70 3.23 11.83
C ILE A 32 -3.56 2.28 11.45
N TYR A 33 -3.65 1.01 11.83
CA TYR A 33 -2.61 0.03 11.49
C TYR A 33 -2.40 -0.08 9.98
N ARG A 34 -3.48 -0.19 9.20
CA ARG A 34 -3.38 -0.29 7.74
C ARG A 34 -2.79 0.95 7.07
N VAL A 35 -3.04 2.14 7.60
CA VAL A 35 -2.42 3.38 7.11
C VAL A 35 -0.94 3.43 7.48
N ARG A 36 -0.59 3.08 8.73
CA ARG A 36 0.80 3.01 9.20
C ARG A 36 1.65 2.04 8.38
N GLU A 37 1.11 0.87 8.07
CA GLU A 37 1.77 -0.16 7.28
C GLU A 37 1.76 0.12 5.76
N GLY A 38 1.11 1.21 5.31
CA GLY A 38 0.98 1.52 3.89
C GLY A 38 0.00 0.61 3.12
N LYS A 39 -0.71 -0.30 3.79
CA LYS A 39 -1.71 -1.19 3.18
C LYS A 39 -2.99 -0.48 2.75
N ARG A 40 -3.23 0.74 3.24
CA ARG A 40 -4.38 1.56 2.86
C ARG A 40 -3.98 3.02 2.70
N ARG A 41 -4.46 3.64 1.62
CA ARG A 41 -4.30 5.08 1.37
C ARG A 41 -5.06 5.90 2.41
N ILE A 42 -4.54 7.08 2.71
CA ILE A 42 -5.21 8.07 3.56
C ILE A 42 -6.49 8.54 2.86
N ASN A 43 -7.59 8.54 3.60
CA ASN A 43 -8.90 8.97 3.11
C ASN A 43 -9.41 10.19 3.89
N GLN A 44 -10.52 10.77 3.43
CA GLN A 44 -11.14 11.92 4.09
C GLN A 44 -11.45 11.68 5.56
N LYS A 45 -11.96 10.48 5.94
CA LYS A 45 -12.26 10.16 7.34
C LYS A 45 -10.99 10.21 8.21
N PHE A 46 -9.87 9.72 7.71
CA PHE A 46 -8.59 9.79 8.39
C PHE A 46 -8.12 11.23 8.56
N ILE A 47 -8.23 12.06 7.51
CA ILE A 47 -7.85 13.48 7.55
C ILE A 47 -8.70 14.25 8.57
N VAL A 48 -10.02 14.11 8.51
CA VAL A 48 -10.94 14.75 9.45
C VAL A 48 -10.68 14.29 10.89
N GLY A 49 -10.42 12.99 11.09
CA GLY A 49 -10.06 12.44 12.39
C GLY A 49 -8.76 13.03 12.94
N ALA A 50 -7.74 13.16 12.09
CA ALA A 50 -6.45 13.73 12.48
C ALA A 50 -6.58 15.19 12.90
N ILE A 51 -7.29 16.01 12.12
CA ILE A 51 -7.48 17.43 12.45
C ILE A 51 -8.20 17.59 13.81
N LYS A 52 -9.12 16.68 14.14
CA LYS A 52 -9.80 16.68 15.45
C LYS A 52 -8.90 16.24 16.59
N ALA A 53 -8.04 15.26 16.36
CA ALA A 53 -7.07 14.76 17.35
C ALA A 53 -5.94 15.77 17.60
N PHE A 54 -5.56 16.54 16.59
CA PHE A 54 -4.44 17.48 16.61
C PHE A 54 -4.89 18.92 16.33
N PRO A 55 -5.71 19.53 17.20
CA PRO A 55 -6.27 20.87 16.94
C PRO A 55 -5.21 21.98 16.90
N ASN A 56 -4.05 21.76 17.51
CA ASN A 56 -2.95 22.74 17.57
C ASN A 56 -1.95 22.60 16.39
N TYR A 57 -2.18 21.67 15.47
CA TYR A 57 -1.32 21.44 14.31
C TYR A 57 -2.01 21.88 13.02
N LYS A 58 -1.23 22.42 12.08
CA LYS A 58 -1.76 22.74 10.74
C LYS A 58 -1.82 21.48 9.89
N LEU A 59 -2.62 21.52 8.83
CA LEU A 59 -2.79 20.37 7.93
C LEU A 59 -1.45 19.92 7.32
N ASP A 60 -0.59 20.88 6.97
CA ASP A 60 0.73 20.63 6.38
C ASP A 60 1.75 20.06 7.39
N ASP A 61 1.52 20.24 8.69
CA ASP A 61 2.32 19.58 9.74
C ASP A 61 1.94 18.10 9.87
N LEU A 62 0.68 17.78 9.59
CA LEU A 62 0.12 16.42 9.73
C LEU A 62 0.26 15.58 8.46
N PHE A 63 0.21 16.23 7.28
CA PHE A 63 0.15 15.58 5.97
C PHE A 63 1.13 16.21 4.98
N TYR A 64 1.61 15.39 4.05
CA TYR A 64 2.48 15.85 2.97
C TYR A 64 2.22 15.07 1.69
N LEU A 65 2.59 15.64 0.56
CA LEU A 65 2.53 14.99 -0.74
C LEU A 65 3.86 14.30 -1.05
N ALA A 66 3.77 13.07 -1.56
CA ALA A 66 4.92 12.29 -2.02
C ALA A 66 4.66 11.70 -3.41
N PRO A 67 5.72 11.37 -4.18
CA PRO A 67 5.58 10.58 -5.40
C PRO A 67 4.90 9.23 -5.13
N ASP A 68 4.06 8.78 -6.08
CA ASP A 68 3.45 7.46 -5.99
C ASP A 68 4.43 6.39 -6.47
N VAL A 69 5.18 5.81 -5.54
CA VAL A 69 6.16 4.74 -5.84
C VAL A 69 5.50 3.36 -5.99
N SER A 70 4.22 3.21 -5.68
CA SER A 70 3.53 1.92 -5.76
C SER A 70 3.26 1.47 -7.20
N ALA A 71 3.12 2.41 -8.14
CA ALA A 71 2.98 2.10 -9.57
C ALA A 71 4.24 1.46 -10.21
N VAL A 72 5.40 1.57 -9.56
CA VAL A 72 6.67 1.02 -10.06
C VAL A 72 6.84 -0.46 -9.69
N HIS A 73 6.33 -0.88 -8.52
CA HIS A 73 6.51 -2.25 -8.04
C HIS A 73 5.59 -3.29 -8.70
N ASP A 74 4.41 -2.87 -9.19
CA ASP A 74 3.48 -3.78 -9.88
C ASP A 74 4.02 -4.23 -11.25
N ASN A 75 4.71 -3.34 -11.96
CA ASN A 75 5.28 -3.64 -13.28
C ASN A 75 6.42 -4.68 -13.23
N TYR A 76 7.22 -4.70 -12.16
CA TYR A 76 8.32 -5.67 -12.04
C TYR A 76 7.80 -7.08 -11.79
N ARG A 77 6.74 -7.20 -10.98
CA ARG A 77 6.10 -8.50 -10.68
C ARG A 77 5.34 -9.05 -11.88
N GLN A 78 4.68 -8.18 -12.66
CA GLN A 78 3.99 -8.58 -13.90
C GLN A 78 4.99 -9.09 -14.96
N ARG A 79 6.15 -8.42 -15.11
CA ARG A 79 7.18 -8.80 -16.10
C ARG A 79 7.89 -10.13 -15.80
N HIS A 80 8.05 -10.50 -14.53
CA HIS A 80 8.60 -11.81 -14.16
C HIS A 80 7.58 -12.95 -14.30
N SER A 81 6.28 -12.68 -14.13
CA SER A 81 5.22 -13.69 -14.32
C SER A 81 5.06 -14.10 -15.79
N ILE A 82 5.11 -13.14 -16.72
CA ILE A 82 4.96 -13.40 -18.17
C ILE A 82 6.13 -14.25 -18.74
N LYS A 83 7.32 -14.19 -18.15
CA LYS A 83 8.47 -14.98 -18.60
C LYS A 83 8.37 -16.47 -18.23
N HIS A 84 7.66 -16.82 -17.14
CA HIS A 84 7.50 -18.21 -16.73
C HIS A 84 6.38 -18.93 -17.50
N SER A 85 5.33 -18.22 -17.95
CA SER A 85 4.27 -18.82 -18.78
C SER A 85 4.72 -19.09 -20.22
N ALA A 86 5.52 -18.20 -20.83
CA ALA A 86 6.01 -18.39 -22.21
C ALA A 86 7.06 -19.52 -22.37
N ALA A 87 7.65 -19.99 -21.26
CA ALA A 87 8.63 -21.08 -21.27
C ALA A 87 7.97 -22.47 -21.20
N GLN A 88 6.76 -22.59 -20.64
CA GLN A 88 6.06 -23.89 -20.55
C GLN A 88 5.30 -24.25 -21.82
N GLU A 89 4.88 -23.26 -22.63
CA GLU A 89 4.12 -23.52 -23.86
C GLU A 89 4.99 -24.09 -24.99
N LYS A 90 6.29 -23.76 -25.04
CA LYS A 90 7.22 -24.27 -26.08
C LYS A 90 7.66 -25.72 -25.88
N SER A 91 7.51 -26.28 -24.67
CA SER A 91 7.87 -27.68 -24.41
C SER A 91 6.80 -28.65 -24.89
N SER A 92 5.51 -28.27 -24.79
CA SER A 92 4.39 -29.15 -25.16
C SER A 92 4.27 -29.36 -26.67
N ASP A 93 4.59 -28.34 -27.48
CA ASP A 93 4.45 -28.43 -28.95
C ASP A 93 5.59 -29.23 -29.63
N ARG A 94 6.78 -29.28 -29.03
CA ARG A 94 7.87 -30.12 -29.55
C ARG A 94 7.60 -31.61 -29.34
N GLU A 95 6.97 -31.96 -28.22
CA GLU A 95 6.64 -33.34 -27.88
C GLU A 95 5.50 -33.88 -28.77
N LYS A 96 4.50 -33.06 -29.07
CA LYS A 96 3.40 -33.39 -30.00
C LYS A 96 3.85 -33.59 -31.45
N ARG A 97 4.90 -32.90 -31.90
CA ARG A 97 5.47 -33.08 -33.26
C ARG A 97 6.29 -34.36 -33.42
N LEU A 98 6.96 -34.81 -32.35
CA LEU A 98 7.75 -36.04 -32.38
C LEU A 98 6.87 -37.31 -32.38
N VAL A 99 5.74 -37.30 -31.67
CA VAL A 99 4.82 -38.45 -31.67
C VAL A 99 4.02 -38.60 -32.97
N ALA A 100 3.86 -37.51 -33.74
CA ALA A 100 3.14 -37.53 -35.02
C ALA A 100 4.00 -37.98 -36.23
N SER A 101 5.28 -38.30 -36.03
CA SER A 101 6.22 -38.70 -37.10
C SER A 101 6.64 -40.18 -37.03
N ILE A 102 5.99 -40.99 -36.18
CA ILE A 102 6.27 -42.43 -36.00
C ILE A 102 5.09 -43.32 -36.47
N TRP A 103 4.15 -42.80 -37.26
CA TRP A 103 3.18 -43.62 -37.99
C TRP A 103 2.93 -43.09 -39.39
#